data_AF-A0A3N2LWZ6-F1
#
_entry.id   AF-A0A3N2LWZ6-F1
#
_cell.length_a   1.000
_cell.length_b   1.000
_cell.length_c   1.000
_cell.angle_alpha   90.00
_cell.angle_beta   90.00
_cell.angle_gamma   90.00
#
_symmetry.space_group_name_H-M   'P 1'
#
loop_
_entity.id
_entity.type
_entity.pdbx_description
1 polymer ?
#
loop_
_entity_poly.entity_id
_entity_poly.type
_entity_poly.pdbx_seq_one_letter_code
_entity_poly.pdbx_strand_id
1 'polypeptide(L)'
;MKKILTLILVMMAIALPSFAEGSKSDNSHSVALEFESISDGTSTVHRAPMRISIDAYYNAESNTINISYDGEAKGEVFLYLNGVLVGYESEINASFSINTPGRYTIEIIGETWIAKGSIKLP
;
A
#
# COMPACT_ATOMS: atom_id res chain seq x y z
N MET A 1 12.53 27.85 -43.22
CA MET A 1 11.91 27.61 -41.90
C MET A 1 12.10 26.15 -41.50
N LYS A 2 13.32 25.74 -41.14
CA LYS A 2 13.66 24.34 -40.74
C LYS A 2 14.61 24.27 -39.54
N LYS A 3 15.21 25.40 -39.16
CA LYS A 3 16.17 25.54 -38.04
C LYS A 3 15.51 25.87 -36.70
N ILE A 4 14.25 26.36 -36.73
CA ILE A 4 13.47 26.67 -35.52
C ILE A 4 12.89 25.38 -34.93
N LEU A 5 12.56 24.39 -35.77
CA LEU A 5 12.04 23.10 -35.33
C LEU A 5 13.08 22.29 -34.55
N THR A 6 14.36 22.44 -34.90
CA THR A 6 15.46 21.70 -34.25
C THR A 6 15.74 22.20 -32.83
N LEU A 7 15.43 23.46 -32.51
CA LEU A 7 15.73 24.05 -31.21
C LEU A 7 14.72 23.64 -30.13
N ILE A 8 13.46 23.41 -30.52
CA ILE A 8 12.39 22.95 -29.60
C ILE A 8 12.64 21.50 -29.15
N LEU A 9 13.22 20.67 -30.02
CA LEU A 9 13.52 19.26 -29.71
C LEU A 9 14.64 19.10 -28.65
N VAL A 10 15.60 20.04 -28.59
CA VAL A 10 16.73 19.97 -27.65
C VAL A 10 16.31 20.36 -26.22
N MET A 11 15.31 21.23 -26.04
CA MET A 11 14.82 21.62 -24.71
C MET A 11 14.04 20.52 -23.99
N MET A 12 13.42 19.58 -24.73
CA MET A 12 12.67 18.47 -24.13
C MET A 12 13.56 17.37 -23.53
N ALA A 13 14.87 17.37 -23.78
CA ALA A 13 15.78 16.35 -23.25
C ALA A 13 16.28 16.63 -21.82
N ILE A 14 16.04 17.83 -21.25
CA ILE A 14 16.64 18.26 -19.98
C ILE A 14 15.61 18.26 -18.82
N ALA A 15 14.33 18.01 -19.11
CA ALA A 15 13.25 18.20 -18.14
C ALA A 15 12.73 16.91 -17.47
N LEU A 16 13.47 15.81 -17.54
CA LEU A 16 13.17 14.63 -16.72
C LEU A 16 14.07 14.68 -15.48
N PRO A 17 13.59 15.12 -14.31
CA PRO A 17 14.26 14.76 -13.07
C PRO A 17 14.21 13.23 -12.97
N SER A 18 15.34 12.60 -13.28
CA SER A 18 15.61 11.22 -12.90
C SER A 18 15.72 11.20 -11.39
N PHE A 19 14.61 10.98 -10.69
CA PHE A 19 14.63 10.57 -9.28
C PHE A 19 15.21 9.16 -9.24
N ALA A 20 16.54 9.07 -9.28
CA ALA A 20 17.24 7.90 -8.79
C ALA A 20 17.14 7.98 -7.27
N GLU A 21 16.19 7.25 -6.70
CA GLU A 21 16.01 7.10 -5.25
C GLU A 21 17.16 6.24 -4.70
N GLY A 22 18.33 6.86 -4.64
CA GLY A 22 19.57 6.27 -4.15
C GLY A 22 19.71 6.53 -2.65
N SER A 23 19.85 5.45 -1.90
CA SER A 23 20.08 5.37 -0.45
C SER A 23 18.90 5.79 0.41
N LYS A 24 17.92 4.88 0.54
CA LYS A 24 16.97 4.89 1.65
C LYS A 24 17.74 4.74 2.95
N SER A 25 17.78 5.83 3.72
CA SER A 25 17.76 5.70 5.17
C SER A 25 16.52 4.86 5.47
N ASP A 26 16.68 3.61 5.90
CA ASP A 26 15.59 2.67 6.22
C ASP A 26 14.79 3.14 7.45
N ASN A 27 14.10 4.27 7.32
CA ASN A 27 13.09 4.75 8.25
C ASN A 27 11.70 4.19 7.86
N SER A 28 11.66 3.26 6.90
CA SER A 28 10.43 2.56 6.55
C SER A 28 10.22 1.38 7.48
N HIS A 29 9.01 1.26 8.02
CA HIS A 29 8.67 0.21 8.99
C HIS A 29 7.61 -0.71 8.39
N SER A 30 7.95 -1.98 8.21
CA SER A 30 7.00 -3.00 7.74
C SER A 30 5.89 -3.25 8.78
N VAL A 31 4.68 -3.47 8.29
CA VAL A 31 3.51 -3.85 9.08
C VAL A 31 3.22 -5.32 8.78
N ALA A 32 3.37 -6.18 9.79
CA ALA A 32 3.00 -7.58 9.67
C ALA A 32 1.47 -7.71 9.52
N LEU A 33 1.04 -8.45 8.51
CA LEU A 33 -0.37 -8.76 8.26
C LEU A 33 -0.67 -10.21 8.65
N GLU A 34 -1.72 -10.39 9.44
CA GLU A 34 -2.30 -11.68 9.79
C GLU A 34 -3.53 -11.93 8.91
N PHE A 35 -3.60 -13.12 8.30
CA PHE A 35 -4.66 -13.47 7.36
C PHE A 35 -5.62 -14.48 7.97
N GLU A 36 -6.90 -14.16 7.92
CA GLU A 36 -8.00 -15.01 8.34
C GLU A 36 -8.87 -15.36 7.14
N SER A 37 -9.36 -16.60 7.08
CA SER A 37 -10.30 -17.04 6.03
C SER A 37 -11.73 -16.91 6.55
N ILE A 38 -12.60 -16.34 5.71
CA ILE A 38 -14.04 -16.27 5.96
C ILE A 38 -14.63 -17.62 5.54
N SER A 39 -14.97 -18.45 6.53
CA SER A 39 -15.56 -19.78 6.30
C SER A 39 -17.07 -19.74 6.50
N ASP A 40 -17.84 -20.15 5.50
CA ASP A 40 -19.30 -20.28 5.57
C ASP A 40 -19.78 -21.55 6.31
N GLY A 41 -18.91 -22.18 7.12
CA GLY A 41 -19.27 -23.27 8.04
C GLY A 41 -19.76 -24.58 7.40
N THR A 42 -19.83 -24.68 6.08
CA THR A 42 -20.54 -25.78 5.36
C THR A 42 -19.63 -26.74 4.59
N SER A 43 -18.32 -26.49 4.55
CA SER A 43 -17.37 -27.28 3.77
C SER A 43 -16.47 -28.13 4.67
N THR A 44 -16.71 -29.44 4.73
CA THR A 44 -15.79 -30.47 5.27
C THR A 44 -14.53 -30.65 4.41
N VAL A 45 -14.36 -29.86 3.35
CA VAL A 45 -13.20 -29.90 2.47
C VAL A 45 -12.05 -29.13 3.11
N HIS A 46 -11.01 -29.86 3.50
CA HIS A 46 -9.73 -29.29 3.91
C HIS A 46 -9.07 -28.59 2.71
N ARG A 47 -9.24 -27.27 2.60
CA ARG A 47 -8.51 -26.45 1.62
C ARG A 47 -7.14 -26.10 2.18
N ALA A 48 -6.14 -26.06 1.31
CA ALA A 48 -4.82 -25.55 1.69
C ALA A 48 -4.95 -24.08 2.13
N PRO A 49 -4.14 -23.62 3.10
CA PRO A 49 -4.11 -22.22 3.50
C PRO A 49 -3.87 -21.31 2.30
N MET A 50 -4.71 -20.29 2.17
CA MET A 50 -4.57 -19.30 1.11
C MET A 50 -3.32 -18.45 1.36
N ARG A 51 -2.46 -18.31 0.36
CA ARG A 51 -1.23 -17.52 0.44
C ARG A 51 -1.38 -16.26 -0.39
N ILE A 52 -1.73 -15.16 0.27
CA ILE A 52 -1.76 -13.83 -0.33
C ILE A 52 -0.58 -13.05 0.23
N SER A 53 0.26 -12.52 -0.65
CA SER A 53 1.45 -11.76 -0.28
C SER A 53 1.17 -10.28 -0.47
N ILE A 54 0.63 -9.62 0.56
CA ILE A 54 0.43 -8.17 0.57
C ILE A 54 1.51 -7.55 1.44
N ASP A 55 2.18 -6.54 0.89
CA ASP A 55 3.17 -5.76 1.61
C ASP A 55 2.53 -4.50 2.16
N ALA A 56 2.58 -4.33 3.47
CA ALA A 56 2.19 -3.09 4.13
C ALA A 56 3.40 -2.49 4.85
N TYR A 57 3.63 -1.20 4.66
CA TYR A 57 4.73 -0.50 5.32
C TYR A 57 4.43 0.98 5.49
N TYR A 58 4.97 1.56 6.56
CA TYR A 58 5.04 2.99 6.76
C TYR A 58 6.32 3.54 6.10
N ASN A 59 6.19 4.60 5.31
CA ASN A 59 7.31 5.37 4.77
C ASN A 59 7.40 6.71 5.54
N ALA A 60 8.48 6.89 6.31
CA ALA A 60 8.68 8.08 7.11
C ALA A 60 9.06 9.35 6.33
N GLU A 61 9.59 9.22 5.11
CA GLU A 61 9.96 10.38 4.28
C GLU A 61 8.71 11.06 3.71
N SER A 62 7.75 10.27 3.24
CA SER A 62 6.47 10.76 2.73
C SER A 62 5.39 10.85 3.80
N ASN A 63 5.64 10.33 5.01
CA ASN A 63 4.67 10.19 6.09
C ASN A 63 3.38 9.50 5.60
N THR A 64 3.55 8.33 4.97
CA THR A 64 2.45 7.55 4.37
C THR A 64 2.50 6.10 4.79
N ILE A 65 1.33 5.50 5.01
CA ILE A 65 1.18 4.04 5.05
C ILE A 65 0.84 3.57 3.64
N ASN A 66 1.67 2.68 3.09
CA ASN A 66 1.52 2.11 1.77
C ASN A 66 1.16 0.62 1.87
N ILE A 67 0.21 0.21 1.03
CA ILE A 67 -0.20 -1.17 0.86
C ILE A 67 0.03 -1.51 -0.62
N SER A 68 0.80 -2.55 -0.88
CA SER A 68 1.20 -3.00 -2.22
C SER A 68 0.88 -4.48 -2.41
N TYR A 69 0.31 -4.79 -3.56
CA TYR A 69 -0.06 -6.14 -3.96
C TYR A 69 0.06 -6.29 -5.48
N ASP A 70 0.78 -7.33 -5.90
CA ASP A 70 1.09 -7.63 -7.29
C ASP A 70 0.21 -8.75 -7.88
N GLY A 71 -0.70 -9.33 -7.08
CA GLY A 71 -1.60 -10.36 -7.54
C GLY A 71 -2.94 -9.83 -8.07
N GLU A 72 -3.85 -10.76 -8.36
CA GLU A 72 -5.13 -10.49 -9.03
C GLU A 72 -6.34 -10.48 -8.07
N ALA A 73 -6.13 -10.84 -6.80
CA ALA A 73 -7.19 -10.83 -5.81
C ALA A 73 -7.74 -9.41 -5.62
N LYS A 74 -9.06 -9.32 -5.45
CA LYS A 74 -9.75 -8.07 -5.14
C LYS A 74 -9.93 -7.94 -3.64
N GLY A 75 -9.93 -6.69 -3.18
CA GLY A 75 -10.21 -6.34 -1.81
C GLY A 75 -10.19 -4.84 -1.62
N GLU A 76 -10.76 -4.40 -0.51
CA GLU A 76 -10.84 -3.02 -0.08
C GLU A 76 -10.05 -2.83 1.21
N VAL A 77 -9.51 -1.63 1.42
CA VAL A 77 -8.62 -1.30 2.53
C VAL A 77 -9.28 -0.27 3.43
N PHE A 78 -9.31 -0.57 4.73
CA PHE A 78 -9.75 0.33 5.78
C PHE A 78 -8.56 0.67 6.67
N LEU A 79 -8.39 1.96 6.94
CA LEU A 79 -7.37 2.45 7.87
C LEU A 79 -8.04 3.04 9.10
N TYR A 80 -7.67 2.54 10.27
CA TYR A 80 -8.15 3.03 11.55
C TYR A 80 -7.02 3.68 12.35
N LEU A 81 -7.30 4.81 13.00
CA LEU A 81 -6.44 5.43 14.00
C LEU A 81 -7.08 5.26 15.39
N ASN A 82 -6.41 4.53 16.28
CA ASN A 82 -6.91 4.23 17.63
C ASN A 82 -8.35 3.68 17.64
N GLY A 83 -8.71 2.88 16.63
CA GLY A 83 -10.03 2.28 16.46
C GLY A 83 -11.06 3.15 15.73
N VAL A 84 -10.72 4.38 15.33
CA VAL A 84 -11.58 5.25 14.53
C VAL A 84 -11.21 5.14 13.06
N LEU A 85 -12.18 4.91 12.17
CA LEU A 85 -11.95 4.87 10.73
C LEU A 85 -11.50 6.25 10.23
N VAL A 86 -10.34 6.30 9.57
CA VAL A 86 -9.72 7.54 9.05
C VAL A 86 -9.34 7.46 7.58
N GLY A 87 -9.36 6.27 6.97
CA GLY A 87 -9.07 6.08 5.55
C GLY A 87 -9.80 4.88 4.96
N TYR A 88 -10.11 4.97 3.67
CA TYR A 88 -10.74 3.93 2.89
C TYR A 88 -10.20 3.98 1.46
N GLU A 89 -9.94 2.82 0.87
CA GLU A 89 -9.70 2.65 -0.56
C GLU A 89 -10.43 1.40 -1.06
N SER A 90 -11.00 1.47 -2.27
CA SER A 90 -11.74 0.35 -2.86
C SER A 90 -10.84 -0.73 -3.48
N GLU A 91 -9.53 -0.50 -3.51
CA GLU A 91 -8.53 -1.39 -4.07
C GLU A 91 -7.42 -1.67 -3.04
N ILE A 92 -6.77 -2.84 -3.14
CA ILE A 92 -5.70 -3.25 -2.22
C ILE A 92 -4.48 -2.32 -2.32
N ASN A 93 -4.12 -1.90 -3.54
CA ASN A 93 -3.02 -0.97 -3.77
C ASN A 93 -3.44 0.43 -3.32
N ALA A 94 -2.97 0.84 -2.15
CA ALA A 94 -3.45 2.04 -1.47
C ALA A 94 -2.31 2.79 -0.78
N SER A 95 -2.45 4.11 -0.66
CA SER A 95 -1.52 4.96 0.06
C SER A 95 -2.27 6.00 0.88
N PHE A 96 -2.02 6.04 2.18
CA PHE A 96 -2.67 6.95 3.11
C PHE A 96 -1.65 7.90 3.72
N SER A 97 -1.84 9.20 3.51
CA SER A 97 -1.09 10.23 4.25
C SER A 97 -1.53 10.26 5.71
N ILE A 98 -0.57 10.22 6.61
CA ILE A 98 -0.81 10.22 8.05
C ILE A 98 -0.21 11.48 8.68
N ASN A 99 -0.96 12.11 9.58
CA ASN A 99 -0.56 13.39 10.17
C ASN A 99 -0.64 13.39 11.70
N THR A 100 -0.99 12.26 12.29
CA THR A 100 -1.30 12.17 13.72
C THR A 100 -0.61 10.94 14.32
N PRO A 101 0.12 11.10 15.42
CA PRO A 101 0.65 9.97 16.19
C PRO A 101 -0.44 9.02 16.66
N GLY A 102 -0.10 7.74 16.83
CA GLY A 102 -1.01 6.77 17.41
C GLY A 102 -0.87 5.36 16.84
N ARG A 103 -1.84 4.51 17.18
CA ARG A 103 -1.90 3.15 16.65
C ARG A 103 -2.75 3.15 15.38
N TYR A 104 -2.10 2.89 14.25
CA TYR A 104 -2.79 2.64 13.00
C TYR A 104 -3.05 1.14 12.87
N THR A 105 -4.27 0.79 12.47
CA THR A 105 -4.67 -0.57 12.12
C THR A 105 -5.12 -0.58 10.67
N ILE A 106 -4.53 -1.47 9.88
CA ILE A 106 -4.91 -1.74 8.49
C ILE A 106 -5.80 -2.98 8.53
N GLU A 107 -6.96 -2.89 7.90
CA GLU A 107 -7.86 -4.03 7.66
C GLU A 107 -8.15 -4.11 6.17
N ILE A 108 -7.84 -5.24 5.56
CA ILE A 108 -8.07 -5.49 4.14
C ILE A 108 -9.13 -6.59 4.06
N ILE A 109 -10.24 -6.30 3.39
CA ILE A 109 -11.35 -7.23 3.24
C ILE A 109 -11.36 -7.70 1.79
N GLY A 110 -11.10 -8.99 1.60
CA GLY A 110 -11.28 -9.66 0.32
C GLY A 110 -12.57 -10.49 0.30
N GLU A 111 -12.84 -11.15 -0.82
CA GLU A 111 -14.09 -11.93 -1.00
C GLU A 111 -14.26 -13.05 0.01
N THR A 112 -13.16 -13.72 0.39
CA THR A 112 -13.19 -14.92 1.25
C THR A 112 -12.18 -14.85 2.40
N TRP A 113 -11.64 -13.67 2.67
CA TRP A 113 -10.55 -13.49 3.61
C TRP A 113 -10.48 -12.06 4.15
N ILE A 114 -9.83 -11.92 5.30
CA ILE A 114 -9.53 -10.63 5.92
C ILE A 114 -8.05 -10.65 6.31
N ALA A 115 -7.33 -9.57 6.00
CA ALA A 115 -5.97 -9.36 6.50
C ALA A 115 -5.95 -8.18 7.46
N LYS A 116 -5.27 -8.32 8.61
CA LYS A 116 -5.16 -7.25 9.60
C LYS A 116 -3.71 -7.05 10.03
N GLY A 117 -3.31 -5.80 10.20
CA GLY A 117 -2.02 -5.46 10.80
C GLY A 117 -2.09 -4.15 11.55
N SER A 118 -1.16 -3.92 12.47
CA SER A 118 -1.09 -2.65 13.18
C SER A 118 0.33 -2.16 13.36
N ILE A 119 0.48 -0.84 13.34
CA ILE A 119 1.74 -0.15 13.61
C ILE A 119 1.48 1.00 14.58
N LYS A 120 2.39 1.18 15.53
CA LYS A 120 2.37 2.33 16.44
C LYS A 120 3.39 3.35 15.96
N LEU A 121 2.92 4.55 15.65
CA LEU A 121 3.75 5.64 15.20
C LEU A 121 3.88 6.72 16.29
N PRO A 122 5.08 7.32 16.42
CA PRO A 122 5.40 8.31 17.45
C PRO A 122 4.70 9.66 17.21
#